data_AF-A0A3B9U7B6-F1
#
_entry.id   AF-A0A3B9U7B6-F1
#
_cell.length_a   1.000
_cell.length_b   1.000
_cell.length_c   1.000
_cell.angle_alpha   90.00
_cell.angle_beta   90.00
_cell.angle_gamma   90.00
#
_symmetry.space_group_name_H-M   'P 1'
#
loop_
_entity.id
_entity.type
_entity.pdbx_description
1 polymer ?
#
loop_
_entity_poly.entity_id
_entity_poly.type
_entity_poly.pdbx_seq_one_letter_code
_entity_poly.pdbx_strand_id
1 'polypeptide(L)'
;MAKQKASKQKKMNVRVDFTPMVDMMMLLITFFMLCTSLAKPQTMELSMPSNDKNTKDEDKSVTKASYTITIYVGADDQIYYIAGLPKYDDPTCLKKTTWGKDGIRKVLITHVTEDGTQPVQQVMLAKAKLDEKKLNEPNFPDTLYNSELSKIKGGDLGNGQKISTMTIIIKATDKASYKNLIDALDEMQLCSIGKYVIDKVNPDDQKLLDKAGVK
;
A
#
# COMPACT_ATOMS: atom_id res chain seq x y z
N MET A 1 -25.11 96.76 15.57
CA MET A 1 -24.19 95.87 14.83
C MET A 1 -24.19 94.50 15.51
N ALA A 2 -24.63 93.45 14.83
CA ALA A 2 -24.66 92.08 15.37
C ALA A 2 -23.33 91.37 15.09
N LYS A 3 -22.68 90.82 16.12
CA LYS A 3 -21.51 89.93 15.96
C LYS A 3 -21.99 88.52 15.58
N GLN A 4 -21.61 88.06 14.38
CA GLN A 4 -21.80 86.66 13.97
C GLN A 4 -20.96 85.72 14.86
N LYS A 5 -21.60 84.66 15.38
CA LYS A 5 -20.91 83.54 16.04
C LYS A 5 -20.32 82.61 14.98
N ALA A 6 -19.00 82.53 14.89
CA ALA A 6 -18.31 81.55 14.06
C ALA A 6 -18.56 80.11 14.60
N SER A 7 -18.95 79.18 13.73
CA SER A 7 -19.21 77.79 14.12
C SER A 7 -17.91 77.06 14.44
N LYS A 8 -17.82 76.40 15.62
CA LYS A 8 -16.69 75.55 15.97
C LYS A 8 -16.70 74.26 15.14
N GLN A 9 -15.59 73.98 14.46
CA GLN A 9 -15.38 72.82 13.62
C GLN A 9 -15.30 71.52 14.47
N LYS A 10 -16.13 70.52 14.15
CA LYS A 10 -16.17 69.22 14.85
C LYS A 10 -14.89 68.43 14.57
N LYS A 11 -14.11 68.11 15.62
CA LYS A 11 -12.97 67.18 15.51
C LYS A 11 -13.49 65.75 15.45
N MET A 12 -13.30 65.08 14.32
CA MET A 12 -13.62 63.66 14.15
C MET A 12 -12.43 62.82 14.61
N ASN A 13 -12.66 61.89 15.55
CA ASN A 13 -11.61 61.05 16.08
C ASN A 13 -11.39 59.87 15.11
N VAL A 14 -10.32 59.92 14.32
CA VAL A 14 -10.00 58.90 13.31
C VAL A 14 -9.22 57.77 14.00
N ARG A 15 -9.92 56.74 14.47
CA ARG A 15 -9.26 55.48 14.85
C ARG A 15 -9.11 54.64 13.60
N VAL A 16 -7.87 54.23 13.31
CA VAL A 16 -7.54 53.36 12.19
C VAL A 16 -7.89 51.94 12.59
N ASP A 17 -8.77 51.30 11.81
CA ASP A 17 -9.16 49.91 12.03
C ASP A 17 -8.17 48.98 11.31
N PHE A 18 -7.52 48.11 12.09
CA PHE A 18 -6.56 47.13 11.58
C PHE A 18 -7.19 45.76 11.36
N THR A 19 -8.50 45.58 11.61
CA THR A 19 -9.20 44.31 11.32
C THR A 19 -8.95 43.77 9.90
N PRO A 20 -8.95 44.57 8.81
CA PRO A 20 -8.64 44.03 7.49
C PRO A 20 -7.18 43.58 7.34
N MET A 21 -6.25 44.10 8.15
CA MET A 21 -4.85 43.68 8.13
C MET A 21 -4.62 42.40 8.95
N VAL A 22 -5.30 42.26 10.09
CA VAL A 22 -5.20 41.08 10.96
C VAL A 22 -5.83 39.85 10.31
N ASP A 23 -6.96 40.03 9.62
CA ASP A 23 -7.65 38.95 8.90
C ASP A 23 -6.77 38.35 7.79
N MET A 24 -6.13 39.21 6.99
CA MET A 24 -5.20 38.77 5.95
C MET A 24 -4.02 37.97 6.52
N MET A 25 -3.47 38.37 7.68
CA MET A 25 -2.39 37.64 8.35
C MET A 25 -2.84 36.29 8.92
N MET A 26 -4.04 36.23 9.49
CA MET A 26 -4.62 34.99 10.02
C MET A 26 -4.91 33.98 8.91
N LEU A 27 -5.41 34.46 7.76
CA LEU A 27 -5.60 33.64 6.55
C LEU A 27 -4.28 33.08 6.02
N LEU A 28 -3.20 33.87 6.02
CA LEU A 28 -1.88 33.43 5.58
C LEU A 28 -1.28 32.37 6.51
N ILE A 29 -1.34 32.56 7.83
CA ILE A 29 -0.80 31.60 8.79
C ILE A 29 -1.57 30.28 8.72
N THR A 30 -2.90 30.33 8.62
CA THR A 30 -3.73 29.12 8.48
C THR A 30 -3.48 28.41 7.15
N PHE A 31 -3.34 29.14 6.05
CA PHE A 31 -2.97 28.58 4.75
C PHE A 31 -1.59 27.91 4.76
N PHE A 32 -0.57 28.57 5.32
CA PHE A 32 0.78 27.99 5.41
C PHE A 32 0.82 26.78 6.37
N MET A 33 0.13 26.84 7.51
CA MET A 33 0.05 25.72 8.44
C MET A 33 -0.71 24.52 7.82
N LEU A 34 -1.76 24.77 7.04
CA LEU A 34 -2.48 23.71 6.34
C LEU A 34 -1.64 23.11 5.21
N CYS A 35 -0.97 23.92 4.39
CA CYS A 35 -0.05 23.46 3.35
C CYS A 35 1.13 22.64 3.91
N THR A 36 1.69 23.02 5.07
CA THR A 36 2.75 22.24 5.73
C THR A 36 2.27 20.89 6.28
N SER A 37 0.99 20.76 6.65
CA SER A 37 0.44 19.48 7.09
C SER A 37 0.26 18.47 5.95
N LEU A 38 -0.12 18.94 4.75
CA LEU A 38 -0.22 18.09 3.55
C LEU A 38 1.15 17.74 2.96
N ALA A 39 2.18 18.57 3.19
CA ALA A 39 3.53 18.32 2.72
C ALA A 39 4.29 17.26 3.53
N LYS A 40 3.75 16.77 4.66
CA LYS A 40 4.33 15.61 5.34
C LYS A 40 4.19 14.40 4.41
N PRO A 41 5.31 13.81 3.94
CA PRO A 41 5.21 12.62 3.11
C PRO A 41 4.60 11.51 3.98
N GLN A 42 3.37 11.09 3.67
CA GLN A 42 2.85 9.82 4.15
C GLN A 42 3.60 8.71 3.41
N THR A 43 4.83 8.42 3.87
CA THR A 43 5.63 7.36 3.29
C THR A 43 4.99 6.03 3.65
N MET A 44 4.38 5.38 2.66
CA MET A 44 4.11 3.95 2.74
C MET A 44 5.48 3.26 2.80
N GLU A 45 5.81 2.60 3.92
CA GLU A 45 7.02 1.78 4.02
C GLU A 45 6.87 0.58 3.08
N LEU A 46 7.30 0.79 1.84
CA LEU A 46 7.49 -0.25 0.85
C LEU A 46 8.70 -1.07 1.33
N SER A 47 8.48 -2.09 2.16
CA SER A 47 9.51 -3.09 2.42
C SER A 47 9.66 -3.96 1.17
N MET A 48 10.20 -3.37 0.10
CA MET A 48 10.63 -4.11 -1.07
C MET A 48 11.93 -4.80 -0.66
N PRO A 49 11.98 -6.14 -0.54
CA PRO A 49 13.25 -6.81 -0.32
C PRO A 49 14.15 -6.47 -1.51
N SER A 50 15.18 -5.68 -1.25
CA SER A 50 16.16 -5.25 -2.24
C SER A 50 16.75 -6.49 -2.91
N ASN A 51 16.84 -6.48 -4.23
CA ASN A 51 17.58 -7.48 -5.02
C ASN A 51 19.11 -7.29 -4.85
N ASP A 52 19.57 -7.14 -3.61
CA ASP A 52 20.96 -6.94 -3.27
C ASP A 52 21.63 -8.30 -3.06
N LYS A 53 22.76 -8.51 -3.73
CA LYS A 53 23.49 -9.78 -3.81
C LYS A 53 24.18 -10.17 -2.49
N ASN A 54 23.93 -9.42 -1.41
CA ASN A 54 24.49 -9.59 -0.07
C ASN A 54 23.43 -9.87 1.01
N THR A 55 22.42 -10.68 0.69
CA THR A 55 21.59 -11.34 1.70
C THR A 55 22.26 -12.64 2.11
N LYS A 56 22.44 -12.84 3.43
CA LYS A 56 23.05 -14.02 4.04
C LYS A 56 22.41 -15.29 3.46
N ASP A 57 23.21 -16.30 3.14
CA ASP A 57 22.77 -17.54 2.47
C ASP A 57 21.66 -18.33 3.19
N GLU A 58 21.31 -17.96 4.43
CA GLU A 58 20.16 -18.54 5.14
C GLU A 58 18.80 -17.94 4.73
N ASP A 59 18.77 -16.74 4.14
CA ASP A 59 17.56 -16.16 3.53
C ASP A 59 17.34 -16.64 2.08
N LYS A 60 18.33 -17.34 1.50
CA LYS A 60 18.19 -18.13 0.26
C LYS A 60 17.61 -19.53 0.51
N SER A 61 17.30 -19.87 1.77
CA SER A 61 16.63 -21.13 2.09
C SER A 61 15.23 -21.10 1.50
N VAL A 62 15.16 -21.55 0.24
CA VAL A 62 14.02 -22.09 -0.48
C VAL A 62 12.71 -21.56 0.07
N THR A 63 12.19 -20.48 -0.51
CA THR A 63 10.75 -20.26 -0.44
C THR A 63 10.12 -21.55 -0.96
N LYS A 64 9.68 -22.41 -0.04
CA LYS A 64 9.02 -23.67 -0.36
C LYS A 64 8.02 -23.35 -1.48
N ALA A 65 7.97 -24.18 -2.52
CA ALA A 65 7.12 -23.92 -3.68
C ALA A 65 5.70 -23.53 -3.25
N SER A 66 5.18 -24.14 -2.19
CA SER A 66 3.89 -23.81 -1.58
C SER A 66 3.67 -22.37 -1.11
N TYR A 67 4.72 -21.63 -0.75
CA TYR A 67 4.65 -20.25 -0.23
C TYR A 67 4.92 -19.18 -1.28
N THR A 68 5.06 -19.57 -2.56
CA THR A 68 5.29 -18.63 -3.66
C THR A 68 4.08 -18.59 -4.58
N ILE A 69 3.64 -17.40 -4.96
CA ILE A 69 2.67 -17.20 -6.05
C ILE A 69 3.27 -16.23 -7.06
N THR A 70 3.30 -16.64 -8.32
CA THR A 70 3.68 -15.75 -9.43
C THR A 70 2.42 -15.24 -10.10
N ILE A 71 2.30 -13.92 -10.20
CA ILE A 71 1.21 -13.23 -10.86
C ILE A 71 1.77 -12.63 -12.15
N TYR A 72 1.14 -12.97 -13.27
CA TYR A 72 1.39 -12.35 -14.57
C TYR A 72 0.28 -11.35 -14.86
N VAL A 73 0.69 -10.11 -15.11
CA VAL A 73 -0.20 -9.05 -15.56
C VAL A 73 -0.08 -8.97 -17.07
N GLY A 74 -1.17 -9.25 -17.78
CA GLY A 74 -1.22 -9.25 -19.24
C GLY A 74 -1.94 -8.03 -19.83
N ALA A 75 -2.15 -8.06 -21.15
CA ALA A 75 -2.99 -7.09 -21.85
C ALA A 75 -4.47 -7.16 -21.42
N ASP A 76 -5.24 -6.10 -21.73
CA ASP A 76 -6.71 -6.05 -21.60
C ASP A 76 -7.25 -6.35 -20.19
N ASP A 77 -6.57 -5.85 -19.15
CA ASP A 77 -6.92 -6.03 -17.74
C ASP A 77 -6.99 -7.51 -17.30
N GLN A 78 -6.25 -8.38 -18.00
CA GLN A 78 -6.19 -9.81 -17.70
C GLN A 78 -5.06 -10.13 -16.72
N ILE A 79 -5.39 -10.94 -15.71
CA ILE A 79 -4.44 -11.43 -14.73
C ILE A 79 -4.37 -12.94 -14.82
N TYR A 80 -3.17 -13.46 -14.75
CA TYR A 80 -2.91 -14.88 -14.63
C TYR A 80 -2.07 -15.13 -13.39
N TYR A 81 -2.24 -16.27 -12.76
CA TYR A 81 -1.40 -16.65 -11.62
C TYR A 81 -1.00 -18.11 -11.69
N ILE A 82 0.13 -18.39 -11.07
CA ILE A 82 0.65 -19.73 -10.82
C ILE A 82 0.88 -19.86 -9.33
N ALA A 83 0.29 -20.90 -8.74
CA ALA A 83 0.58 -21.30 -7.38
C ALA A 83 1.81 -22.21 -7.36
N GLY A 84 2.88 -21.73 -6.73
CA GLY A 84 4.17 -22.40 -6.61
C GLY A 84 5.10 -22.28 -7.81
N LEU A 85 5.99 -23.26 -7.96
CA LEU A 85 7.01 -23.20 -9.01
C LEU A 85 6.36 -23.31 -10.39
N PRO A 86 6.70 -22.41 -11.33
CA PRO A 86 6.19 -22.47 -12.70
C PRO A 86 6.66 -23.77 -13.36
N LYS A 87 5.69 -24.60 -13.76
CA LYS A 87 5.94 -25.77 -14.61
C LYS A 87 5.83 -25.33 -16.05
N TYR A 88 6.96 -24.96 -16.66
CA TYR A 88 7.01 -24.45 -18.04
C TYR A 88 6.54 -25.47 -19.11
N ASP A 89 6.48 -26.74 -18.75
CA ASP A 89 6.06 -27.82 -19.64
C ASP A 89 4.54 -27.93 -19.78
N ASP A 90 3.76 -27.52 -18.76
CA ASP A 90 2.31 -27.69 -18.70
C ASP A 90 1.55 -26.34 -18.73
N PRO A 91 0.83 -25.99 -19.81
CA PRO A 91 0.06 -24.75 -19.90
C PRO A 91 -1.08 -24.64 -18.87
N THR A 92 -1.53 -25.75 -18.29
CA THR A 92 -2.61 -25.79 -17.30
C THR A 92 -2.23 -25.23 -15.94
N CYS A 93 -0.93 -25.01 -15.69
CA CYS A 93 -0.47 -24.36 -14.47
C CYS A 93 -0.89 -22.89 -14.39
N LEU A 94 -1.13 -22.26 -15.55
CA LEU A 94 -1.57 -20.88 -15.66
C LEU A 94 -3.09 -20.78 -15.46
N LYS A 95 -3.50 -20.14 -14.37
CA LYS A 95 -4.92 -19.92 -14.07
C LYS A 95 -5.29 -18.47 -14.31
N LYS A 96 -6.33 -18.24 -15.11
CA LYS A 96 -6.88 -16.90 -15.35
C LYS A 96 -7.70 -16.42 -14.16
N THR A 97 -7.54 -15.16 -13.80
CA THR A 97 -8.33 -14.47 -12.77
C THR A 97 -8.72 -13.07 -13.22
N THR A 98 -9.60 -12.44 -12.44
CA THR A 98 -10.02 -11.05 -12.59
C THR A 98 -9.52 -10.22 -11.41
N TRP A 99 -9.64 -8.90 -11.52
CA TRP A 99 -9.40 -7.97 -10.42
C TRP A 99 -10.49 -8.04 -9.34
N GLY A 100 -10.16 -7.55 -8.15
CA GLY A 100 -11.12 -7.33 -7.06
C GLY A 100 -11.34 -8.53 -6.13
N LYS A 101 -12.40 -8.40 -5.31
CA LYS A 101 -12.66 -9.29 -4.16
C LYS A 101 -12.86 -10.75 -4.55
N ASP A 102 -13.56 -11.02 -5.65
CA ASP A 102 -13.87 -12.37 -6.11
C ASP A 102 -12.78 -12.97 -7.01
N GLY A 103 -11.80 -12.17 -7.41
CA GLY A 103 -10.71 -12.56 -8.30
C GLY A 103 -9.42 -12.83 -7.54
N ILE A 104 -8.37 -12.07 -7.86
CA ILE A 104 -7.02 -12.28 -7.31
C ILE A 104 -6.99 -12.26 -5.78
N ARG A 105 -7.81 -11.42 -5.14
CA ARG A 105 -7.88 -11.33 -3.68
C ARG A 105 -8.33 -12.64 -3.05
N LYS A 106 -9.38 -13.26 -3.59
CA LYS A 106 -9.88 -14.55 -3.10
C LYS A 106 -8.83 -15.63 -3.26
N VAL A 107 -8.10 -15.62 -4.38
CA VAL A 107 -7.01 -16.57 -4.63
C VAL A 107 -5.92 -16.43 -3.57
N LEU A 108 -5.46 -15.20 -3.29
CA LEU A 108 -4.41 -14.95 -2.29
C LEU A 108 -4.84 -15.36 -0.87
N ILE A 109 -6.11 -15.12 -0.51
CA ILE A 109 -6.65 -15.46 0.82
C ILE A 109 -6.87 -16.97 0.96
N THR A 110 -7.40 -17.62 -0.08
CA THR A 110 -7.77 -19.04 -0.05
C THR A 110 -6.57 -19.96 -0.29
N HIS A 111 -5.45 -19.44 -0.80
CA HIS A 111 -4.26 -20.24 -1.08
C HIS A 111 -3.78 -20.97 0.18
N VAL A 112 -3.72 -22.29 0.07
CA VAL A 112 -3.30 -23.18 1.16
C VAL A 112 -1.88 -23.63 0.87
N THR A 113 -1.01 -23.52 1.86
CA THR A 113 0.37 -24.00 1.77
C THR A 113 0.41 -25.52 1.99
N GLU A 114 1.56 -26.16 1.71
CA GLU A 114 1.75 -27.60 1.96
C GLU A 114 1.48 -27.99 3.42
N ASP A 115 1.73 -27.05 4.35
CA ASP A 115 1.54 -27.24 5.78
C ASP A 115 0.06 -27.09 6.20
N GLY A 116 -0.87 -26.92 5.24
CA GLY A 116 -2.31 -26.77 5.47
C GLY A 116 -2.71 -25.41 6.03
N THR A 117 -1.76 -24.48 6.14
CA THR A 117 -1.98 -23.15 6.73
C THR A 117 -2.36 -22.13 5.65
N GLN A 118 -3.18 -21.15 6.03
CA GLN A 118 -3.56 -20.01 5.20
C GLN A 118 -2.85 -18.74 5.73
N PRO A 119 -1.62 -18.45 5.26
CA PRO A 119 -0.79 -17.40 5.82
C PRO A 119 -1.44 -16.01 5.67
N VAL A 120 -2.08 -15.73 4.53
CA VAL A 120 -2.73 -14.42 4.29
C VAL A 120 -3.90 -14.21 5.24
N GLN A 121 -4.75 -15.21 5.44
CA GLN A 121 -5.89 -15.10 6.33
C GLN A 121 -5.44 -14.85 7.79
N GLN A 122 -4.38 -15.52 8.23
CA GLN A 122 -3.83 -15.37 9.57
C GLN A 122 -3.24 -13.98 9.80
N VAL A 123 -2.50 -13.45 8.82
CA VAL A 123 -1.94 -12.09 8.83
C VAL A 123 -3.08 -11.05 8.87
N MET A 124 -4.13 -11.24 8.06
CA MET A 124 -5.29 -10.35 8.04
C MET A 124 -6.07 -10.37 9.36
N LEU A 125 -6.26 -11.54 9.97
CA LEU A 125 -6.91 -11.66 11.28
C LEU A 125 -6.10 -10.94 12.36
N ALA A 126 -4.78 -11.10 12.37
CA ALA A 126 -3.92 -10.42 13.34
C ALA A 126 -3.92 -8.91 13.15
N LYS A 127 -3.92 -8.43 11.91
CA LYS A 127 -4.11 -7.02 11.61
C LYS A 127 -5.46 -6.51 12.10
N ALA A 128 -6.56 -7.22 11.82
CA ALA A 128 -7.88 -6.81 12.29
C ALA A 128 -7.93 -6.67 13.83
N LYS A 129 -7.29 -7.59 14.56
CA LYS A 129 -7.14 -7.49 16.03
C LYS A 129 -6.33 -6.27 16.46
N LEU A 130 -5.30 -5.90 15.70
CA LEU A 130 -4.51 -4.70 15.96
C LEU A 130 -5.33 -3.42 15.71
N ASP A 131 -6.13 -3.42 14.64
CA ASP A 131 -7.03 -2.31 14.28
C ASP A 131 -8.11 -2.12 15.36
N GLU A 132 -8.68 -3.22 15.87
CA GLU A 132 -9.62 -3.21 17.00
C GLU A 132 -8.99 -2.63 18.28
N LYS A 133 -7.73 -2.99 18.59
CA LYS A 133 -7.01 -2.40 19.73
C LYS A 133 -6.84 -0.89 19.56
N LYS A 134 -6.43 -0.44 18.37
CA LYS A 134 -6.30 0.98 18.05
C LYS A 134 -7.65 1.72 18.17
N LEU A 135 -8.75 1.09 17.78
CA LEU A 135 -10.08 1.70 17.90
C LEU A 135 -10.54 1.82 19.35
N ASN A 136 -10.25 0.81 20.17
CA ASN A 136 -10.63 0.79 21.59
C ASN A 136 -9.74 1.70 22.46
N GLU A 137 -8.54 2.05 22.00
CA GLU A 137 -7.60 2.94 22.69
C GLU A 137 -7.39 4.26 21.91
N PRO A 138 -8.13 5.33 22.24
CA PRO A 138 -8.10 6.59 21.48
C PRO A 138 -6.73 7.30 21.41
N ASN A 139 -5.78 6.92 22.27
CA ASN A 139 -4.45 7.52 22.37
C ASN A 139 -3.33 6.56 21.96
N PHE A 140 -3.64 5.51 21.19
CA PHE A 140 -2.64 4.55 20.72
C PHE A 140 -1.63 5.22 19.78
N PRO A 141 -0.32 5.22 20.07
CA PRO A 141 0.68 5.88 19.24
C PRO A 141 0.80 5.24 17.85
N ASP A 142 0.72 6.05 16.80
CA ASP A 142 0.85 5.58 15.41
C ASP A 142 2.18 4.86 15.13
N THR A 143 3.24 5.23 15.85
CA THR A 143 4.57 4.61 15.73
C THR A 143 4.59 3.15 16.20
N LEU A 144 3.91 2.86 17.32
CA LEU A 144 3.78 1.50 17.85
C LEU A 144 2.91 0.65 16.93
N TYR A 145 1.81 1.22 16.44
CA TYR A 145 0.91 0.56 15.49
C TYR A 145 1.64 0.14 14.22
N ASN A 146 2.41 1.05 13.62
CA ASN A 146 3.17 0.76 12.41
C ASN A 146 4.24 -0.33 12.65
N SER A 147 4.90 -0.32 13.81
CA SER A 147 5.86 -1.35 14.18
C SER A 147 5.21 -2.73 14.32
N GLU A 148 4.08 -2.82 15.01
CA GLU A 148 3.33 -4.07 15.17
C GLU A 148 2.78 -4.57 13.83
N LEU A 149 2.27 -3.67 12.99
CA LEU A 149 1.82 -4.01 11.64
C LEU A 149 2.97 -4.56 10.78
N SER A 150 4.16 -3.97 10.84
CA SER A 150 5.34 -4.46 10.13
C SER A 150 5.79 -5.84 10.63
N LYS A 151 5.69 -6.11 11.94
CA LYS A 151 5.97 -7.44 12.52
C LYS A 151 4.95 -8.50 12.04
N ILE A 152 3.67 -8.16 12.06
CA ILE A 152 2.58 -9.01 11.56
C ILE A 152 2.78 -9.33 10.08
N LYS A 153 3.10 -8.32 9.27
CA LYS A 153 3.45 -8.49 7.84
C LYS A 153 4.72 -9.32 7.63
N GLY A 154 5.65 -9.27 8.58
CA GLY A 154 6.87 -10.09 8.61
C GLY A 154 6.66 -11.54 9.06
N GLY A 155 5.44 -11.90 9.48
CA GLY A 155 5.09 -13.26 9.93
C GLY A 155 5.18 -13.48 11.43
N ASP A 156 5.39 -12.43 12.22
CA ASP A 156 5.33 -12.48 13.68
C ASP A 156 3.94 -12.04 14.14
N LEU A 157 3.08 -13.01 14.50
CA LEU A 157 1.73 -12.72 15.00
C LEU A 157 1.70 -12.33 16.49
N GLY A 158 2.86 -12.24 17.14
CA GLY A 158 2.93 -12.13 18.59
C GLY A 158 2.69 -13.47 19.30
N ASN A 159 2.91 -13.48 20.61
CA ASN A 159 2.76 -14.67 21.48
C ASN A 159 3.67 -15.87 21.13
N GLY A 160 4.79 -15.61 20.44
CA GLY A 160 5.76 -16.66 20.06
C GLY A 160 5.35 -17.52 18.87
N GLN A 161 4.24 -17.19 18.20
CA GLN A 161 3.78 -17.88 16.99
C GLN A 161 4.31 -17.17 15.74
N LYS A 162 5.33 -17.77 15.10
CA LYS A 162 5.88 -17.32 13.83
C LYS A 162 5.30 -18.13 12.68
N ILE A 163 4.74 -17.45 11.68
CA ILE A 163 4.25 -18.07 10.44
C ILE A 163 5.18 -17.70 9.30
N SER A 164 5.39 -18.64 8.40
CA SER A 164 6.04 -18.36 7.12
C SER A 164 5.09 -17.52 6.24
N THR A 165 5.49 -16.28 5.97
CA THR A 165 4.79 -15.38 5.06
C THR A 165 4.85 -15.87 3.62
N MET A 166 3.78 -15.64 2.86
CA MET A 166 3.77 -15.88 1.41
C MET A 166 4.59 -14.82 0.66
N THR A 167 5.31 -15.23 -0.38
CA THR A 167 6.06 -14.36 -1.29
C THR A 167 5.32 -14.26 -2.62
N ILE A 168 5.04 -13.03 -3.06
CA ILE A 168 4.36 -12.79 -4.34
C ILE A 168 5.33 -12.23 -5.36
N ILE A 169 5.42 -12.86 -6.53
CA ILE A 169 6.23 -12.38 -7.64
C ILE A 169 5.27 -11.77 -8.67
N ILE A 170 5.40 -10.47 -8.93
CA ILE A 170 4.57 -9.76 -9.91
C ILE A 170 5.41 -9.56 -11.16
N LYS A 171 4.97 -10.16 -12.28
CA LYS A 171 5.60 -10.04 -13.59
C LYS A 171 4.62 -9.39 -14.57
N ALA A 172 4.93 -8.19 -15.02
CA ALA A 172 4.12 -7.50 -16.02
C ALA A 172 4.66 -7.82 -17.43
N THR A 173 3.79 -8.19 -18.36
CA THR A 173 4.15 -8.31 -19.78
C THR A 173 4.34 -6.93 -20.40
N ASP A 174 5.01 -6.85 -21.55
CA ASP A 174 5.21 -5.58 -22.26
C ASP A 174 3.89 -4.93 -22.71
N LYS A 175 2.79 -5.70 -22.78
CA LYS A 175 1.46 -5.21 -23.12
C LYS A 175 0.59 -4.89 -21.89
N ALA A 176 1.10 -5.10 -20.69
CA ALA A 176 0.39 -4.75 -19.47
C ALA A 176 0.28 -3.23 -19.32
N SER A 177 -0.87 -2.75 -18.86
CA SER A 177 -1.02 -1.33 -18.55
C SER A 177 -0.37 -1.00 -17.20
N TYR A 178 0.16 0.22 -17.06
CA TYR A 178 0.69 0.70 -15.78
C TYR A 178 -0.37 0.66 -14.68
N LYS A 179 -1.62 0.98 -15.03
CA LYS A 179 -2.77 0.87 -14.13
C LYS A 179 -2.89 -0.53 -13.52
N ASN A 180 -2.75 -1.58 -14.33
CA ASN A 180 -2.85 -2.96 -13.84
C ASN A 180 -1.72 -3.35 -12.90
N LEU A 181 -0.52 -2.79 -13.08
CA LEU A 181 0.58 -2.99 -12.13
C LEU A 181 0.26 -2.31 -10.79
N ILE A 182 -0.28 -1.09 -10.81
CA ILE A 182 -0.69 -0.38 -9.59
C ILE A 182 -1.83 -1.13 -8.90
N ASP A 183 -2.84 -1.57 -9.64
CA ASP A 183 -3.95 -2.37 -9.11
C ASP A 183 -3.42 -3.67 -8.47
N ALA A 184 -2.37 -4.30 -9.01
CA ALA A 184 -1.70 -5.45 -8.39
C ALA A 184 -1.08 -5.12 -7.04
N LEU A 185 -0.40 -3.97 -6.93
CA LEU A 185 0.23 -3.51 -5.70
C LEU A 185 -0.80 -3.14 -4.64
N ASP A 186 -1.91 -2.51 -5.05
CA ASP A 186 -3.02 -2.19 -4.16
C ASP A 186 -3.64 -3.47 -3.58
N GLU A 187 -3.79 -4.52 -4.39
CA GLU A 187 -4.26 -5.83 -3.90
C GLU A 187 -3.27 -6.47 -2.90
N MET A 188 -1.95 -6.29 -3.07
CA MET A 188 -0.96 -6.74 -2.08
C MET A 188 -1.13 -6.00 -0.75
N GLN A 189 -1.30 -4.68 -0.80
CA GLN A 189 -1.47 -3.85 0.38
C GLN A 189 -2.77 -4.20 1.12
N LEU A 190 -3.85 -4.41 0.37
CA LEU A 190 -5.16 -4.72 0.94
C LEU A 190 -5.17 -6.11 1.60
N CYS A 191 -4.50 -7.09 0.99
CA CYS A 191 -4.28 -8.41 1.60
C CYS A 191 -3.24 -8.39 2.72
N SER A 192 -2.62 -7.24 3.00
CA SER A 192 -1.56 -7.07 4.00
C SER A 192 -0.35 -7.99 3.78
N ILE A 193 -0.02 -8.23 2.51
CA ILE A 193 1.13 -9.03 2.11
C ILE A 193 2.40 -8.15 2.19
N GLY A 194 3.35 -8.55 3.04
CA GLY A 194 4.59 -7.80 3.25
C GLY A 194 5.72 -8.14 2.28
N LYS A 195 5.72 -9.35 1.70
CA LYS A 195 6.80 -9.84 0.82
C LYS A 195 6.31 -9.98 -0.61
N TYR A 196 6.73 -9.06 -1.46
CA TYR A 196 6.52 -9.17 -2.89
C TYR A 196 7.72 -8.62 -3.67
N VAL A 197 7.89 -9.12 -4.89
CA VAL A 197 8.97 -8.75 -5.81
C VAL A 197 8.35 -8.44 -7.16
N ILE A 198 8.72 -7.29 -7.73
CA ILE A 198 8.38 -6.97 -9.12
C ILE A 198 9.56 -7.41 -9.97
N ASP A 199 9.32 -8.32 -10.91
CA ASP A 199 10.34 -8.88 -11.79
C ASP A 199 9.90 -8.82 -13.25
N LYS A 200 10.85 -8.94 -14.17
CA LYS A 200 10.57 -9.02 -15.60
C LYS A 200 10.13 -10.43 -15.98
N VAL A 201 9.36 -10.53 -17.05
CA VAL A 201 8.98 -11.81 -17.66
C VAL A 201 10.23 -12.44 -18.27
N ASN A 202 10.57 -13.66 -17.83
CA ASN A 202 11.71 -14.39 -18.38
C ASN A 202 11.34 -15.03 -19.74
N PRO A 203 12.32 -15.41 -20.58
CA PRO A 203 12.03 -16.06 -21.86
C PRO A 203 11.19 -17.34 -21.74
N ASP A 204 11.35 -18.11 -20.66
CA ASP A 204 10.56 -19.32 -20.43
C ASP A 204 9.13 -19.02 -19.92
N ASP A 205 8.97 -17.95 -19.14
CA ASP A 205 7.65 -17.41 -18.79
C ASP A 205 6.92 -16.95 -20.06
N GLN A 206 7.62 -16.26 -20.96
CA GLN A 206 7.04 -15.80 -22.22
C GLN A 206 6.55 -16.97 -23.09
N LYS A 207 7.34 -18.05 -23.22
CA LYS A 207 6.91 -19.27 -23.92
C LYS A 207 5.66 -19.89 -23.31
N LEU A 208 5.54 -19.89 -21.98
CA LEU A 208 4.36 -20.39 -21.28
C LEU A 208 3.13 -19.52 -21.58
N LEU A 209 3.29 -18.19 -21.50
CA LEU A 209 2.23 -17.23 -21.79
C LEU A 209 1.78 -17.33 -23.26
N ASP A 210 2.73 -17.44 -24.19
CA ASP A 210 2.45 -17.60 -25.62
C ASP A 210 1.70 -18.91 -25.91
N LYS A 211 2.11 -20.03 -25.28
CA LYS A 211 1.40 -21.32 -25.36
C LYS A 211 -0.02 -21.23 -24.81
N ALA A 212 -0.23 -20.43 -23.77
CA ALA A 212 -1.54 -20.20 -23.17
C ALA A 212 -2.38 -19.14 -23.92
N GLY A 213 -1.83 -18.52 -24.98
CA GLY A 213 -2.50 -17.48 -25.76
C GLY A 213 -2.61 -16.13 -25.07
N VAL A 214 -1.80 -15.90 -24.04
CA VAL A 214 -1.74 -14.64 -23.28
C VAL A 214 -0.82 -13.66 -23.99
N LYS A 215 -1.31 -12.44 -24.22
CA LYS A 215 -0.62 -11.40 -24.99
C LYS A 215 -0.02 -10.30 -24.13
#